data_AF-A0A3S5IB07-F1
#
_entry.id   AF-A0A3S5IB07-F1
#
_cell.length_a   1.000
_cell.length_b   1.000
_cell.length_c   1.000
_cell.angle_alpha   90.00
_cell.angle_beta   90.00
_cell.angle_gamma   90.00
#
_symmetry.space_group_name_H-M   'P 1'
#
loop_
_entity.id
_entity.type
_entity.pdbx_description
1 polymer ?
#
loop_
_entity_poly.entity_id
_entity_poly.type
_entity_poly.pdbx_seq_one_letter_code
_entity_poly.pdbx_strand_id
1 'polypeptide(L)'
;MALMTGLKHYLGPFEAYAAGEMADTPFHEEEPRLPVANFYYAQEDELFAAAAVQGFTWSVHRSHTVIGHAVGNAMNMGLTLAAQAALCRETGEPFVFPGSETQWNGLTDMTDAGLLAEHMLWAATTPGAADEAYNIVNGDVFRWRWMWPRLAAYFGVDWEGYAGSPRPLERAMAGREEQWAELARRHGLAEPRLDRVASWWHTDSDLGRDIEVVTDMGKSRDAGFTGYRRTLDAFTALFDRYRAENLIP
;
A
#
# COMPACT_ATOMS: atom_id res chain seq x y z
N MET A 1 0.09 20.31 -12.37
CA MET A 1 -0.77 19.10 -12.38
C MET A 1 0.00 17.98 -11.70
N ALA A 2 -0.58 17.34 -10.69
CA ALA A 2 0.07 16.23 -9.98
C ALA A 2 -0.47 14.89 -10.48
N LEU A 3 0.43 13.99 -10.85
CA LEU A 3 0.12 12.61 -11.25
C LEU A 3 0.60 11.65 -10.16
N MET A 4 -0.27 10.76 -9.71
CA MET A 4 0.09 9.68 -8.79
C MET A 4 0.25 8.37 -9.57
N THR A 5 1.41 7.73 -9.43
CA THR A 5 1.72 6.43 -10.03
C THR A 5 2.06 5.40 -8.95
N GLY A 6 3.31 4.95 -8.84
CA GLY A 6 3.74 4.01 -7.82
C GLY A 6 4.95 3.18 -8.21
N LEU A 7 5.37 2.27 -7.33
CA LEU A 7 6.59 1.48 -7.52
C LEU A 7 6.53 0.43 -8.63
N LYS A 8 5.36 0.19 -9.23
CA LYS A 8 5.28 -0.53 -10.51
C LYS A 8 6.08 0.19 -11.61
N HIS A 9 6.47 1.46 -11.43
CA HIS A 9 7.44 2.12 -12.30
C HIS A 9 8.77 1.36 -12.33
N TYR A 10 9.24 0.85 -11.18
CA TYR A 10 10.51 0.14 -11.02
C TYR A 10 10.36 -1.38 -11.11
N LEU A 11 9.16 -1.88 -10.77
CA LEU A 11 8.86 -3.32 -10.62
C LEU A 11 8.13 -3.94 -11.83
N GLY A 12 7.68 -3.12 -12.79
CA GLY A 12 6.87 -3.57 -13.92
C GLY A 12 5.36 -3.73 -13.62
N PRO A 13 4.54 -4.04 -14.63
CA PRO A 13 3.10 -4.24 -14.49
C PRO A 13 2.77 -5.54 -13.74
N PHE A 14 1.50 -5.77 -13.38
CA PHE A 14 1.11 -6.96 -12.59
C PHE A 14 1.40 -8.28 -13.30
N GLU A 15 1.25 -8.31 -14.63
CA GLU A 15 1.48 -9.48 -15.48
C GLU A 15 2.96 -9.86 -15.60
N ALA A 16 3.87 -8.94 -15.23
CA ALA A 16 5.31 -9.14 -15.19
C ALA A 16 5.90 -8.61 -13.87
N TYR A 17 5.12 -8.69 -12.79
CA TYR A 17 5.44 -8.02 -11.54
C TYR A 17 6.66 -8.65 -10.90
N ALA A 18 7.71 -7.86 -10.73
CA ALA A 18 9.01 -8.35 -10.27
C ALA A 18 9.58 -9.51 -11.11
N ALA A 19 9.22 -9.60 -12.39
CA ALA A 19 9.71 -10.61 -13.31
C ALA A 19 10.79 -10.00 -14.23
N GLY A 20 12.06 -10.33 -13.97
CA GLY A 20 13.20 -9.90 -14.79
C GLY A 20 14.30 -9.22 -13.97
N GLU A 21 15.22 -8.54 -14.67
CA GLU A 21 16.26 -7.73 -14.05
C GLU A 21 15.62 -6.41 -13.58
N MET A 22 15.40 -6.30 -12.26
CA MET A 22 14.86 -5.12 -11.62
C MET A 22 15.97 -4.19 -11.16
N ALA A 23 15.64 -2.91 -10.98
CA ALA A 23 16.50 -2.00 -10.23
C ALA A 23 16.78 -2.57 -8.82
N ASP A 24 17.98 -2.33 -8.31
CA ASP A 24 18.31 -2.70 -6.93
C ASP A 24 17.59 -1.73 -5.98
N THR A 25 17.28 -2.19 -4.76
CA THR A 25 16.67 -1.33 -3.75
C THR A 25 17.75 -0.69 -2.85
N PRO A 26 17.56 0.55 -2.38
CA PRO A 26 16.35 1.39 -2.50
C PRO A 26 16.16 1.94 -3.93
N PHE A 27 14.90 2.01 -4.38
CA PHE A 27 14.61 2.59 -5.70
C PHE A 27 14.85 4.10 -5.73
N HIS A 28 15.51 4.59 -6.78
CA HIS A 28 15.76 6.01 -7.03
C HIS A 28 14.95 6.49 -8.25
N GLU A 29 14.61 7.77 -8.32
CA GLU A 29 13.78 8.30 -9.41
C GLU A 29 14.48 8.34 -10.76
N GLU A 30 15.82 8.25 -10.76
CA GLU A 30 16.70 8.20 -11.92
C GLU A 30 16.82 6.81 -12.57
N GLU A 31 16.25 5.78 -11.94
CA GLU A 31 16.21 4.45 -12.51
C GLU A 31 15.49 4.46 -13.87
N PRO A 32 16.05 3.79 -14.90
CA PRO A 32 15.46 3.80 -16.23
C PRO A 32 14.12 3.05 -16.24
N ARG A 33 13.20 3.48 -17.12
CA ARG A 33 11.99 2.70 -17.41
C ARG A 33 12.36 1.30 -17.87
N LEU A 34 11.71 0.29 -17.30
CA LEU A 34 11.84 -1.09 -17.77
C LEU A 34 11.35 -1.22 -19.23
N PRO A 35 11.93 -2.12 -20.05
CA PRO A 35 11.56 -2.33 -21.44
C PRO A 35 10.25 -3.15 -21.58
N VAL A 36 9.21 -2.77 -20.85
CA VAL A 36 7.90 -3.42 -20.80
C VAL A 36 6.79 -2.38 -20.92
N ALA A 37 5.62 -2.79 -21.44
CA ALA A 37 4.45 -1.92 -21.45
C ALA A 37 3.97 -1.68 -20.01
N ASN A 38 3.98 -0.41 -19.59
CA ASN A 38 3.49 0.00 -18.28
C ASN A 38 2.63 1.25 -18.45
N PHE A 39 1.40 1.20 -17.93
CA PHE A 39 0.47 2.30 -18.06
C PHE A 39 0.96 3.58 -17.35
N TYR A 40 1.84 3.46 -16.34
CA TYR A 40 2.49 4.62 -15.74
C TYR A 40 3.34 5.41 -16.74
N TYR A 41 4.05 4.72 -17.65
CA TYR A 41 4.88 5.40 -18.65
C TYR A 41 3.99 6.15 -19.64
N ALA A 42 2.90 5.53 -20.09
CA ALA A 42 1.92 6.20 -20.95
C ALA A 42 1.28 7.41 -20.27
N GLN A 43 0.94 7.31 -18.97
CA GLN A 43 0.42 8.45 -18.21
C GLN A 43 1.43 9.59 -18.05
N GLU A 44 2.70 9.27 -17.77
CA GLU A 44 3.78 10.25 -17.73
C GLU A 44 3.97 10.93 -19.08
N ASP A 45 4.01 10.16 -20.18
CA ASP A 45 4.22 10.70 -21.53
C ASP A 45 3.09 11.66 -21.94
N GLU A 46 1.84 11.30 -21.69
CA GLU A 46 0.68 12.17 -21.95
C GLU A 46 0.69 13.42 -21.06
N LEU A 47 1.07 13.30 -19.79
CA LEU A 47 1.21 14.44 -18.88
C LEU A 47 2.26 15.43 -19.40
N PHE A 48 3.43 14.94 -19.79
CA PHE A 48 4.54 15.79 -20.26
C PHE A 48 4.19 16.46 -21.58
N ALA A 49 3.58 15.72 -22.52
CA ALA A 49 3.12 16.26 -23.78
C ALA A 49 2.05 17.35 -23.59
N ALA A 50 1.07 17.12 -22.70
CA ALA A 50 0.05 18.11 -22.38
C ALA A 50 0.64 19.35 -21.70
N ALA A 51 1.56 19.17 -20.76
CA ALA A 51 2.25 20.27 -20.07
C ALA A 51 3.01 21.16 -21.06
N ALA A 52 3.76 20.56 -21.99
CA ALA A 52 4.52 21.28 -23.01
C ALA A 52 3.64 22.14 -23.93
N VAL A 53 2.44 21.66 -24.27
CA VAL A 53 1.50 22.39 -25.14
C VAL A 53 0.72 23.47 -24.37
N GLN A 54 0.34 23.19 -23.12
CA GLN A 54 -0.58 24.05 -22.36
C GLN A 54 0.12 25.00 -21.37
N GLY A 55 1.42 24.82 -21.13
CA GLY A 55 2.24 25.71 -20.31
C GLY A 55 2.01 25.59 -18.80
N PHE A 56 1.46 24.46 -18.33
CA PHE A 56 1.37 24.16 -16.89
C PHE A 56 2.58 23.33 -16.43
N THR A 57 2.98 23.48 -15.17
CA THR A 57 3.99 22.62 -14.55
C THR A 57 3.40 21.31 -14.04
N TRP A 58 4.21 20.26 -13.95
CA TRP A 58 3.78 18.94 -13.51
C TRP A 58 4.58 18.41 -12.33
N SER A 59 4.07 17.37 -11.67
CA SER A 59 4.82 16.57 -10.70
C SER A 59 4.32 15.13 -10.75
N VAL A 60 5.22 14.15 -10.60
CA VAL A 60 4.87 12.72 -10.55
C VAL A 60 5.22 12.17 -9.18
N HIS A 61 4.29 11.45 -8.55
CA HIS A 61 4.44 10.91 -7.20
C HIS A 61 4.37 9.38 -7.22
N ARG A 62 5.50 8.73 -6.95
CA ARG A 62 5.68 7.27 -7.00
C ARG A 62 5.61 6.70 -5.58
N SER A 63 4.40 6.37 -5.14
CA SER A 63 4.17 5.76 -3.82
C SER A 63 4.45 4.26 -3.79
N HIS A 64 4.84 3.75 -2.61
CA HIS A 64 4.68 2.33 -2.26
C HIS A 64 3.18 2.00 -2.07
N THR A 65 2.87 0.76 -1.69
CA THR A 65 1.57 0.35 -1.13
C THR A 65 1.03 1.42 -0.19
N VAL A 66 -0.14 1.94 -0.56
CA VAL A 66 -0.79 3.05 0.14
C VAL A 66 -1.64 2.52 1.29
N ILE A 67 -1.42 3.07 2.48
CA ILE A 67 -2.27 2.92 3.66
C ILE A 67 -3.24 4.10 3.65
N GLY A 68 -4.51 3.85 3.34
CA GLY A 68 -5.49 4.92 3.18
C GLY A 68 -6.93 4.45 3.30
N HIS A 69 -7.81 5.43 3.45
CA HIS A 69 -9.25 5.24 3.62
C HIS A 69 -9.96 5.25 2.26
N ALA A 70 -10.32 4.08 1.72
CA ALA A 70 -11.10 3.97 0.49
C ALA A 70 -11.90 2.65 0.43
N VAL A 71 -13.19 2.70 0.77
CA VAL A 71 -14.10 1.53 0.71
C VAL A 71 -14.43 1.20 -0.75
N GLY A 72 -14.40 -0.09 -1.11
CA GLY A 72 -14.60 -0.57 -2.48
C GLY A 72 -13.42 -0.32 -3.41
N ASN A 73 -12.30 0.21 -2.91
CA ASN A 73 -11.09 0.36 -3.71
C ASN A 73 -10.47 -1.01 -4.01
N ALA A 74 -10.02 -1.20 -5.25
CA ALA A 74 -9.45 -2.48 -5.69
C ALA A 74 -8.09 -2.82 -5.05
N MET A 75 -7.41 -1.83 -4.45
CA MET A 75 -6.07 -1.96 -3.87
C MET A 75 -6.05 -1.33 -2.47
N ASN A 76 -6.57 -2.02 -1.46
CA ASN A 76 -6.66 -1.50 -0.09
C ASN A 76 -6.17 -2.53 0.94
N MET A 77 -4.87 -2.53 1.23
CA MET A 77 -4.30 -3.43 2.24
C MET A 77 -4.83 -3.13 3.65
N GLY A 78 -5.02 -1.85 4.01
CA GLY A 78 -5.48 -1.47 5.34
C GLY A 78 -6.82 -2.09 5.72
N LEU A 79 -7.85 -1.86 4.90
CA LEU A 79 -9.19 -2.42 5.18
C LEU A 79 -9.22 -3.94 5.02
N THR A 80 -8.42 -4.49 4.09
CA THR A 80 -8.28 -5.95 3.91
C THR A 80 -7.75 -6.63 5.18
N LEU A 81 -6.65 -6.12 5.75
CA LEU A 81 -6.08 -6.66 7.00
C LEU A 81 -7.02 -6.47 8.19
N ALA A 82 -7.74 -5.36 8.23
CA ALA A 82 -8.73 -5.10 9.28
C ALA A 82 -9.92 -6.06 9.21
N ALA A 83 -10.41 -6.37 8.01
CA ALA A 83 -11.47 -7.36 7.78
C ALA A 83 -11.01 -8.78 8.14
N GLN A 84 -9.79 -9.16 7.76
CA GLN A 84 -9.17 -10.43 8.17
C GLN A 84 -9.13 -10.54 9.71
N ALA A 85 -8.59 -9.52 10.39
CA ALA A 85 -8.48 -9.55 11.84
C ALA A 85 -9.85 -9.59 12.55
N ALA A 86 -10.85 -8.88 12.01
CA ALA A 86 -12.22 -8.93 12.53
C ALA A 86 -12.86 -10.32 12.37
N LEU A 87 -12.66 -11.00 11.23
CA LEU A 87 -13.11 -12.38 11.02
C LEU A 87 -12.37 -13.37 11.93
N CYS A 88 -11.04 -13.24 12.06
CA CYS A 88 -10.24 -14.02 13.00
C CYS A 88 -10.74 -13.88 14.45
N ARG A 89 -11.07 -12.66 14.87
CA ARG A 89 -11.66 -12.39 16.20
C ARG A 89 -13.02 -13.06 16.37
N GLU A 90 -13.86 -13.06 15.34
CA GLU A 90 -15.18 -13.70 15.37
C GLU A 90 -15.08 -15.23 15.46
N THR A 91 -14.14 -15.85 14.74
CA THR A 91 -14.04 -17.32 14.69
C THR A 91 -13.06 -17.92 15.70
N GLY A 92 -12.25 -17.10 16.36
CA GLY A 92 -11.17 -17.55 17.25
C GLY A 92 -9.97 -18.14 16.50
N GLU A 93 -9.90 -17.95 15.19
CA GLU A 93 -8.77 -18.38 14.37
C GLU A 93 -7.61 -17.37 14.45
N PRO A 94 -6.36 -17.80 14.29
CA PRO A 94 -5.22 -16.89 14.31
C PRO A 94 -5.20 -15.95 13.10
N PHE A 95 -4.70 -14.73 13.32
CA PHE A 95 -4.34 -13.77 12.29
C PHE A 95 -3.04 -14.21 11.61
N VAL A 96 -3.19 -15.01 10.55
CA VAL A 96 -2.09 -15.64 9.81
C VAL A 96 -1.48 -14.67 8.79
N PHE A 97 -0.16 -14.49 8.83
CA PHE A 97 0.59 -13.79 7.78
C PHE A 97 0.50 -14.57 6.45
N PRO A 98 0.03 -13.93 5.35
CA PRO A 98 -0.27 -14.66 4.12
C PRO A 98 0.90 -14.78 3.14
N GLY A 99 1.92 -13.93 3.31
CA GLY A 99 2.95 -13.66 2.32
C GLY A 99 4.12 -14.65 2.26
N SER A 100 5.14 -14.26 1.48
CA SER A 100 6.38 -15.01 1.28
C SER A 100 7.33 -14.93 2.48
N GLU A 101 8.31 -15.85 2.53
CA GLU A 101 9.42 -15.76 3.51
C GLU A 101 10.21 -14.46 3.32
N THR A 102 10.38 -14.06 2.06
CA THR A 102 11.10 -12.86 1.65
C THR A 102 10.46 -11.61 2.26
N GLN A 103 9.14 -11.44 2.13
CA GLN A 103 8.44 -10.29 2.71
C GLN A 103 8.34 -10.38 4.24
N TRP A 104 8.21 -11.58 4.80
CA TRP A 104 8.23 -11.76 6.25
C TRP A 104 9.54 -11.25 6.88
N ASN A 105 10.66 -11.58 6.24
CA ASN A 105 11.99 -11.30 6.75
C ASN A 105 12.60 -10.02 6.22
N GLY A 106 12.25 -9.53 5.04
CA GLY A 106 12.81 -8.35 4.35
C GLY A 106 12.38 -7.02 4.95
N LEU A 107 13.14 -5.97 4.62
CA LEU A 107 12.78 -4.58 4.90
C LEU A 107 11.72 -4.11 3.90
N THR A 108 10.83 -3.25 4.36
CA THR A 108 9.85 -2.60 3.51
C THR A 108 9.49 -1.24 4.08
N ASP A 109 9.14 -0.31 3.20
CA ASP A 109 8.47 0.93 3.53
C ASP A 109 7.03 0.92 2.98
N MET A 110 6.24 1.92 3.35
CA MET A 110 4.86 2.08 2.88
C MET A 110 4.52 3.56 2.75
N THR A 111 3.39 3.89 2.13
CA THR A 111 2.95 5.27 1.96
C THR A 111 1.63 5.53 2.66
N ASP A 112 1.59 6.45 3.62
CA ASP A 112 0.35 6.97 4.18
C ASP A 112 -0.33 7.89 3.15
N ALA A 113 -1.64 7.71 2.96
CA ALA A 113 -2.40 8.49 1.99
C ALA A 113 -2.46 10.00 2.33
N GLY A 114 -2.44 10.35 3.62
CA GLY A 114 -2.38 11.74 4.07
C GLY A 114 -1.04 12.38 3.75
N LEU A 115 0.06 11.68 4.04
CA LEU A 115 1.41 12.10 3.68
C LEU A 115 1.59 12.24 2.16
N LEU A 116 1.02 11.32 1.38
CA LEU A 116 0.98 11.42 -0.08
C LEU A 116 0.25 12.68 -0.54
N ALA A 117 -0.90 13.00 0.04
CA ALA A 117 -1.63 14.23 -0.27
C ALA A 117 -0.84 15.50 0.10
N GLU A 118 -0.17 15.50 1.25
CA GLU A 118 0.74 16.57 1.68
C GLU A 118 1.90 16.74 0.70
N HIS A 119 2.47 15.64 0.21
CA HIS A 119 3.54 15.66 -0.78
C HIS A 119 3.10 16.19 -2.14
N MET A 120 1.90 15.83 -2.60
CA MET A 120 1.31 16.38 -3.83
C MET A 120 1.06 17.89 -3.71
N LEU A 121 0.55 18.33 -2.55
CA LEU A 121 0.35 19.76 -2.28
C LEU A 121 1.68 20.52 -2.22
N TRP A 122 2.69 19.93 -1.57
CA TRP A 122 4.03 20.51 -1.48
C TRP A 122 4.62 20.73 -2.88
N ALA A 123 4.62 19.71 -3.75
CA ALA A 123 5.17 19.84 -5.10
C ALA A 123 4.40 20.87 -5.94
N ALA A 124 3.07 20.93 -5.78
CA ALA A 124 2.22 21.90 -6.48
C ALA A 124 2.44 23.36 -6.04
N THR A 125 3.01 23.59 -4.85
CA THR A 125 3.16 24.94 -4.27
C THR A 125 4.60 25.37 -4.04
N THR A 126 5.56 24.49 -4.33
CA THR A 126 7.00 24.75 -4.16
C THR A 126 7.64 24.99 -5.53
N PRO A 127 8.11 26.22 -5.83
CA PRO A 127 8.64 26.55 -7.16
C PRO A 127 9.79 25.64 -7.64
N GLY A 128 10.63 25.15 -6.71
CA GLY A 128 11.76 24.26 -7.02
C GLY A 128 11.41 22.77 -7.10
N ALA A 129 10.13 22.41 -6.94
CA ALA A 129 9.65 21.03 -7.00
C ALA A 129 8.78 20.74 -8.24
N ALA A 130 8.70 21.70 -9.15
CA ALA A 130 7.97 21.58 -10.40
C ALA A 130 8.77 20.80 -11.44
N ASP A 131 8.04 20.13 -12.34
CA ASP A 131 8.53 19.36 -13.49
C ASP A 131 9.47 18.21 -13.10
N GLU A 132 9.15 17.56 -11.98
CA GLU A 132 9.95 16.51 -11.38
C GLU A 132 9.11 15.29 -10.96
N ALA A 133 9.73 14.11 -11.02
CA ALA A 133 9.20 12.89 -10.42
C ALA A 133 9.86 12.64 -9.06
N TYR A 134 9.05 12.23 -8.07
CA TYR A 134 9.47 11.98 -6.70
C TYR A 134 8.89 10.67 -6.18
N ASN A 135 9.72 9.89 -5.50
CA ASN A 135 9.27 8.85 -4.59
C ASN A 135 8.57 9.46 -3.39
N ILE A 136 7.66 8.70 -2.78
CA ILE A 136 6.97 9.11 -1.57
C ILE A 136 6.59 7.93 -0.68
N VAL A 137 7.27 7.84 0.46
CA VAL A 137 6.99 6.88 1.53
C VAL A 137 7.01 7.56 2.89
N ASN A 138 6.58 6.81 3.89
CA ASN A 138 6.44 7.22 5.28
C ASN A 138 7.74 7.71 5.93
N GLY A 139 8.89 7.22 5.44
CA GLY A 139 10.22 7.60 5.92
C GLY A 139 10.74 6.73 7.07
N ASP A 140 9.97 5.74 7.53
CA ASP A 140 10.47 4.59 8.30
C ASP A 140 10.51 3.32 7.44
N VAL A 141 11.31 2.34 7.89
CA VAL A 141 11.36 0.98 7.33
C VAL A 141 11.07 -0.02 8.43
N PHE A 142 10.45 -1.15 8.07
CA PHE A 142 10.13 -2.20 9.02
C PHE A 142 10.25 -3.59 8.37
N ARG A 143 10.10 -4.63 9.19
CA ARG A 143 9.94 -6.02 8.73
C ARG A 143 8.56 -6.51 9.12
N TRP A 144 7.89 -7.29 8.26
CA TRP A 144 6.56 -7.81 8.58
C TRP A 144 6.55 -8.67 9.85
N ARG A 145 7.64 -9.40 10.14
CA ARG A 145 7.80 -10.11 11.42
C ARG A 145 7.76 -9.24 12.68
N TRP A 146 8.03 -7.95 12.53
CA TRP A 146 7.89 -6.96 13.61
C TRP A 146 6.50 -6.31 13.60
N MET A 147 5.96 -6.00 12.42
CA MET A 147 4.68 -5.32 12.26
C MET A 147 3.49 -6.22 12.61
N TRP A 148 3.48 -7.45 12.10
CA TRP A 148 2.34 -8.35 12.18
C TRP A 148 1.86 -8.63 13.62
N PRO A 149 2.75 -8.97 14.58
CA PRO A 149 2.34 -9.15 15.99
C PRO A 149 1.73 -7.89 16.62
N ARG A 150 2.11 -6.69 16.14
CA ARG A 150 1.60 -5.41 16.67
C ARG A 150 0.23 -5.09 16.11
N LEU A 151 -0.02 -5.38 14.84
CA LEU A 151 -1.36 -5.29 14.26
C LEU A 151 -2.29 -6.31 14.94
N ALA A 152 -1.84 -7.55 15.15
CA ALA A 152 -2.60 -8.55 15.89
C ALA A 152 -2.96 -8.10 17.32
N ALA A 153 -1.98 -7.54 18.05
CA ALA A 153 -2.21 -6.99 19.39
C ALA A 153 -3.22 -5.84 19.39
N TYR A 154 -3.20 -4.97 18.36
CA TYR A 154 -4.19 -3.90 18.21
C TYR A 154 -5.63 -4.43 18.04
N PHE A 155 -5.81 -5.57 17.35
CA PHE A 155 -7.12 -6.21 17.19
C PHE A 155 -7.50 -7.17 18.33
N GLY A 156 -6.54 -7.51 19.21
CA GLY A 156 -6.74 -8.46 20.30
C GLY A 156 -6.89 -9.90 19.81
N VAL A 157 -6.14 -10.29 18.78
CA VAL A 157 -6.18 -11.62 18.18
C VAL A 157 -4.83 -12.32 18.29
N ASP A 158 -4.85 -13.65 18.39
CA ASP A 158 -3.64 -14.47 18.22
C ASP A 158 -3.13 -14.36 16.78
N TRP A 159 -1.85 -14.64 16.56
CA TRP A 159 -1.23 -14.50 15.25
C TRP A 159 -0.25 -15.62 14.93
N GLU A 160 -0.04 -15.85 13.65
CA GLU A 160 1.02 -16.72 13.14
C GLU A 160 1.81 -16.01 12.05
N GLY A 161 3.13 -16.14 12.08
CA GLY A 161 4.03 -15.62 11.05
C GLY A 161 4.14 -16.55 9.84
N TYR A 162 5.18 -16.35 9.04
CA TYR A 162 5.53 -17.30 7.99
C TYR A 162 5.85 -18.69 8.55
N ALA A 163 5.34 -19.75 7.91
CA ALA A 163 5.45 -21.13 8.38
C ALA A 163 5.75 -22.12 7.23
N GLY A 164 6.88 -21.92 6.55
CA GLY A 164 7.40 -22.85 5.54
C GLY A 164 6.82 -22.73 4.13
N SER A 165 5.63 -22.15 3.98
CA SER A 165 5.07 -21.76 2.68
C SER A 165 4.11 -20.56 2.79
N PRO A 166 3.90 -19.79 1.70
CA PRO A 166 2.88 -18.74 1.66
C PRO A 166 1.48 -19.29 1.91
N ARG A 167 0.63 -18.48 2.56
CA ARG A 167 -0.75 -18.83 2.92
C ARG A 167 -1.73 -17.73 2.46
N PRO A 168 -1.97 -17.62 1.14
CA PRO A 168 -2.70 -16.49 0.56
C PRO A 168 -4.10 -16.29 1.16
N LEU A 169 -4.47 -15.03 1.39
CA LEU A 169 -5.76 -14.60 1.91
C LEU A 169 -6.91 -14.98 0.98
N GLU A 170 -6.72 -14.92 -0.33
CA GLU A 170 -7.77 -15.26 -1.30
C GLU A 170 -8.28 -16.69 -1.09
N ARG A 171 -7.37 -17.62 -0.78
CA ARG A 171 -7.73 -19.00 -0.42
C ARG A 171 -8.23 -19.12 1.01
N ALA A 172 -7.59 -18.45 1.97
CA ALA A 172 -7.91 -18.58 3.40
C ALA A 172 -9.27 -17.95 3.78
N MET A 173 -9.72 -16.95 3.01
CA MET A 173 -10.94 -16.18 3.26
C MET A 173 -12.08 -16.55 2.31
N ALA A 174 -11.87 -17.49 1.37
CA ALA A 174 -12.91 -17.94 0.45
C ALA A 174 -14.14 -18.48 1.20
N GLY A 175 -15.33 -18.05 0.80
CA GLY A 175 -16.60 -18.50 1.39
C GLY A 175 -16.98 -17.85 2.72
N ARG A 176 -16.26 -16.80 3.16
CA ARG A 176 -16.56 -16.08 4.41
C ARG A 176 -17.55 -14.92 4.26
N GLU A 177 -18.19 -14.78 3.09
CA GLU A 177 -19.10 -13.66 2.80
C GLU A 177 -20.30 -13.64 3.75
N GLU A 178 -20.89 -14.80 4.05
CA GLU A 178 -22.02 -14.91 4.99
C GLU A 178 -21.59 -14.59 6.42
N GLN A 179 -20.39 -15.02 6.83
CA GLN A 179 -19.82 -14.71 8.15
C GLN A 179 -19.63 -13.21 8.33
N TRP A 180 -19.09 -12.53 7.30
CA TRP A 180 -18.94 -11.08 7.32
C TRP A 180 -20.29 -10.36 7.34
N ALA A 181 -21.26 -10.79 6.53
CA ALA A 181 -22.58 -10.17 6.48
C ALA A 181 -23.30 -10.26 7.83
N GLU A 182 -23.19 -11.38 8.54
CA GLU A 182 -23.75 -11.56 9.87
C GLU A 182 -23.01 -10.73 10.95
N LEU A 183 -21.68 -10.66 10.87
CA LEU A 183 -20.89 -9.76 11.72
C LEU A 183 -21.31 -8.30 11.49
N ALA A 184 -21.45 -7.89 10.23
CA ALA A 184 -21.91 -6.58 9.84
C ALA A 184 -23.30 -6.26 10.41
N ARG A 185 -24.23 -7.20 10.33
CA ARG A 185 -25.58 -7.04 10.89
C ARG A 185 -25.56 -6.90 12.41
N ARG A 186 -24.79 -7.71 13.13
CA ARG A 186 -24.71 -7.65 14.61
C ARG A 186 -24.06 -6.39 15.13
N HIS A 187 -23.03 -5.90 14.45
CA HIS A 187 -22.27 -4.72 14.88
C HIS A 187 -22.74 -3.42 14.22
N GLY A 188 -23.73 -3.47 13.32
CA GLY A 188 -24.23 -2.29 12.61
C GLY A 188 -23.20 -1.70 11.65
N LEU A 189 -22.42 -2.55 10.97
CA LEU A 189 -21.36 -2.09 10.08
C LEU A 189 -21.94 -1.46 8.81
N ALA A 190 -21.26 -0.42 8.31
CA ALA A 190 -21.67 0.40 7.17
C ALA A 190 -21.58 -0.35 5.83
N GLU A 191 -20.73 -1.38 5.72
CA GLU A 191 -20.55 -2.16 4.49
C GLU A 191 -20.65 -3.68 4.77
N PRO A 192 -21.78 -4.32 4.44
CA PRO A 192 -21.99 -5.74 4.70
C PRO A 192 -21.37 -6.64 3.62
N ARG A 193 -20.82 -6.09 2.54
CA ARG A 193 -20.22 -6.90 1.46
C ARG A 193 -18.72 -7.09 1.65
N LEU A 194 -18.31 -8.34 1.84
CA LEU A 194 -16.90 -8.69 2.05
C LEU A 194 -16.01 -8.27 0.86
N ASP A 195 -16.50 -8.43 -0.37
CA ASP A 195 -15.79 -8.07 -1.59
C ASP A 195 -15.59 -6.55 -1.79
N ARG A 196 -16.30 -5.73 -1.00
CA ARG A 196 -16.13 -4.27 -0.99
C ARG A 196 -15.20 -3.78 0.11
N VAL A 197 -14.99 -4.57 1.16
CA VAL A 197 -14.08 -4.21 2.26
C VAL A 197 -12.70 -4.83 2.08
N ALA A 198 -12.59 -5.94 1.35
CA ALA A 198 -11.34 -6.67 1.22
C ALA A 198 -10.96 -6.95 -0.23
N SER A 199 -9.72 -6.60 -0.56
CA SER A 199 -9.04 -6.93 -1.81
C SER A 199 -7.95 -7.96 -1.51
N TRP A 200 -8.35 -9.23 -1.32
CA TRP A 200 -7.44 -10.32 -0.91
C TRP A 200 -6.28 -10.50 -1.88
N TRP A 201 -6.58 -10.65 -3.17
CA TRP A 201 -5.61 -10.84 -4.25
C TRP A 201 -4.52 -9.75 -4.26
N HIS A 202 -4.89 -8.50 -3.96
CA HIS A 202 -3.97 -7.37 -3.96
C HIS A 202 -3.00 -7.46 -2.78
N THR A 203 -3.52 -7.76 -1.59
CA THR A 203 -2.70 -7.93 -0.39
C THR A 203 -1.77 -9.14 -0.54
N ASP A 204 -2.26 -10.22 -1.15
CA ASP A 204 -1.44 -11.39 -1.50
C ASP A 204 -0.36 -11.04 -2.54
N SER A 205 -0.68 -10.23 -3.54
CA SER A 205 0.31 -9.77 -4.53
C SER A 205 1.40 -8.90 -3.90
N ASP A 206 1.04 -8.04 -2.94
CA ASP A 206 2.00 -7.19 -2.23
C ASP A 206 2.87 -7.98 -1.24
N LEU A 207 2.27 -8.84 -0.42
CA LEU A 207 2.96 -9.60 0.61
C LEU A 207 3.61 -10.89 0.07
N GLY A 208 3.25 -11.30 -1.14
CA GLY A 208 3.77 -12.51 -1.79
C GLY A 208 5.03 -12.28 -2.62
N ARG A 209 5.49 -11.03 -2.77
CA ARG A 209 6.71 -10.71 -3.54
C ARG A 209 7.93 -11.48 -3.02
N ASP A 210 8.79 -11.95 -3.92
CA ASP A 210 10.09 -12.54 -3.58
C ASP A 210 11.25 -11.55 -3.78
N ILE A 211 11.03 -10.30 -3.34
CA ILE A 211 12.04 -9.24 -3.34
C ILE A 211 11.81 -8.31 -2.14
N GLU A 212 12.88 -7.72 -1.61
CA GLU A 212 12.83 -6.59 -0.66
C GLU A 212 12.43 -5.31 -1.41
N VAL A 213 11.49 -4.50 -0.88
CA VAL A 213 11.01 -3.30 -1.59
C VAL A 213 11.12 -2.08 -0.68
N VAL A 214 12.08 -1.22 -1.00
CA VAL A 214 12.36 0.03 -0.27
C VAL A 214 12.65 1.12 -1.30
N THR A 215 12.35 2.36 -0.94
CA THR A 215 12.50 3.53 -1.81
C THR A 215 13.39 4.57 -1.15
N ASP A 216 14.17 5.27 -1.97
CA ASP A 216 14.88 6.44 -1.51
C ASP A 216 13.93 7.65 -1.44
N MET A 217 14.14 8.48 -0.42
CA MET A 217 13.43 9.77 -0.22
C MET A 217 14.40 10.96 -0.26
N GLY A 218 15.66 10.73 -0.61
CA GLY A 218 16.72 11.73 -0.68
C GLY A 218 16.33 12.88 -1.59
N LYS A 219 15.88 12.60 -2.82
CA LYS A 219 15.44 13.62 -3.78
C LYS A 219 14.34 14.54 -3.22
N SER A 220 13.30 13.95 -2.62
CA SER A 220 12.21 14.71 -2.00
C SER A 220 12.71 15.57 -0.82
N ARG A 221 13.61 15.03 0.01
CA ARG A 221 14.20 15.73 1.16
C ARG A 221 15.12 16.88 0.74
N ASP A 222 15.96 16.67 -0.25
CA ASP A 222 16.86 17.69 -0.80
C ASP A 222 16.08 18.83 -1.45
N ALA A 223 14.92 18.54 -2.04
CA ALA A 223 13.96 19.52 -2.54
C ALA A 223 13.15 20.22 -1.41
N GLY A 224 13.34 19.82 -0.15
CA GLY A 224 12.76 20.47 1.02
C GLY A 224 11.52 19.79 1.62
N PHE A 225 11.09 18.63 1.11
CA PHE A 225 10.01 17.87 1.72
C PHE A 225 10.50 17.00 2.88
N THR A 226 10.12 17.36 4.11
CA THR A 226 10.51 16.64 5.33
C THR A 226 9.34 15.92 6.00
N GLY A 227 8.26 15.66 5.25
CA GLY A 227 7.10 14.94 5.76
C GLY A 227 7.48 13.52 6.21
N TYR A 228 6.90 13.08 7.32
CA TYR A 228 7.16 11.78 7.92
C TYR A 228 5.90 11.23 8.57
N ARG A 229 5.68 9.92 8.46
CA ARG A 229 4.69 9.19 9.24
C ARG A 229 5.33 7.91 9.74
N ARG A 230 5.05 7.51 10.96
CA ARG A 230 5.42 6.17 11.42
C ARG A 230 4.40 5.18 10.86
N THR A 231 4.85 4.13 10.17
CA THR A 231 3.95 3.23 9.45
C THR A 231 2.97 2.50 10.38
N LEU A 232 3.39 2.10 11.58
CA LEU A 232 2.49 1.49 12.56
C LEU A 232 1.35 2.44 12.95
N ASP A 233 1.66 3.72 13.16
CA ASP A 233 0.68 4.73 13.58
C ASP A 233 -0.28 5.04 12.42
N ALA A 234 0.20 5.00 11.17
CA ALA A 234 -0.65 5.13 9.98
C ALA A 234 -1.69 3.98 9.89
N PHE A 235 -1.28 2.73 10.16
CA PHE A 235 -2.21 1.60 10.23
C PHE A 235 -3.23 1.75 11.35
N THR A 236 -2.78 2.02 12.59
CA THR A 236 -3.69 2.07 13.73
C THR A 236 -4.64 3.26 13.67
N ALA A 237 -4.18 4.43 13.20
CA ALA A 237 -5.05 5.57 12.95
C ALA A 237 -6.10 5.28 11.86
N LEU A 238 -5.71 4.57 10.81
CA LEU A 238 -6.64 4.12 9.77
C LEU A 238 -7.70 3.16 10.35
N PHE A 239 -7.29 2.21 11.20
CA PHE A 239 -8.21 1.29 11.85
C PHE A 239 -9.15 1.98 12.84
N ASP A 240 -8.64 2.94 13.62
CA ASP A 240 -9.45 3.76 14.52
C ASP A 240 -10.52 4.52 13.74
N ARG A 241 -10.15 5.08 12.58
CA ARG A 241 -11.09 5.72 11.66
C ARG A 241 -12.13 4.73 11.13
N TYR A 242 -11.72 3.55 10.68
CA TYR A 242 -12.67 2.53 10.20
C TYR A 242 -13.64 2.07 11.30
N ARG A 243 -13.19 1.96 12.57
CA ARG A 243 -14.09 1.69 13.70
C ARG A 243 -15.08 2.84 13.92
N ALA A 244 -14.60 4.08 13.92
CA ALA A 244 -15.45 5.25 14.12
C ALA A 244 -16.53 5.41 13.03
N GLU A 245 -16.23 4.96 11.81
CA GLU A 245 -17.15 4.96 10.66
C GLU A 245 -17.96 3.64 10.55
N ASN A 246 -17.87 2.75 11.54
CA ASN A 246 -18.51 1.43 11.56
C ASN A 246 -18.17 0.56 10.33
N LEU A 247 -16.97 0.66 9.77
CA LEU A 247 -16.52 -0.23 8.68
C LEU A 247 -15.92 -1.53 9.19
N ILE A 248 -15.45 -1.53 10.43
CA ILE A 248 -15.04 -2.71 11.19
C ILE A 248 -15.60 -2.63 12.62
N PRO A 249 -15.76 -3.75 13.34
CA PRO A 249 -16.26 -3.74 14.71
C PRO A 249 -15.24 -3.32 15.77
#